data_AF-A0A1I5Q534-F1
#
_entry.id   AF-A0A1I5Q534-F1
#
_cell.length_a   1.000
_cell.length_b   1.000
_cell.length_c   1.000
_cell.angle_alpha   90.00
_cell.angle_beta   90.00
_cell.angle_gamma   90.00
#
_symmetry.space_group_name_H-M   'P 1'
#
loop_
_entity.id
_entity.type
_entity.pdbx_description
1 polymer ?
#
loop_
_entity_poly.entity_id
_entity_poly.type
_entity_poly.pdbx_seq_one_letter_code
_entity_poly.pdbx_strand_id
1 'polypeptide(L)'
;MTVIEEAQSLFSVTTQSGSEYTVDLREPACTCPDFEYRESVSECKHIRRVRIEVGQVDVETLETELIEAADNLESNAAELETQAQELTDTAHELRDALDRIVEVAR
;
A
#
# COMPACT_ATOMS: atom_id res chain seq x y z
N MET A 1 -19.78 -2.36 11.25
CA MET A 1 -20.18 -1.01 10.82
C MET A 1 -21.22 -1.21 9.75
N THR A 2 -22.38 -0.60 9.90
CA THR A 2 -23.52 -0.72 8.99
C THR A 2 -23.62 0.55 8.16
N VAL A 3 -23.93 0.42 6.88
CA VAL A 3 -24.11 1.55 5.95
C VAL A 3 -25.51 1.46 5.37
N ILE A 4 -26.26 2.57 5.44
CA ILE A 4 -27.62 2.68 4.91
C ILE A 4 -27.65 3.93 4.03
N GLU A 5 -28.13 3.80 2.79
CA GLU A 5 -28.36 4.97 1.93
C GLU A 5 -29.69 5.64 2.31
N GLU A 6 -29.61 6.85 2.86
CA GLU A 6 -30.76 7.64 3.34
C GLU A 6 -31.32 8.53 2.23
N ALA A 7 -30.44 8.99 1.34
CA ALA A 7 -30.78 9.71 0.11
C ALA A 7 -29.67 9.47 -0.92
N GLN A 8 -29.88 9.92 -2.16
CA GLN A 8 -28.91 9.72 -3.24
C GLN A 8 -27.50 10.17 -2.83
N SER A 9 -26.59 9.21 -2.72
CA SER A 9 -25.19 9.45 -2.31
C SER A 9 -25.01 10.04 -0.90
N LEU A 10 -26.02 9.92 -0.04
CA LEU A 10 -26.01 10.32 1.36
C LEU A 10 -26.31 9.11 2.25
N PHE A 11 -25.39 8.78 3.15
CA PHE A 11 -25.40 7.54 3.89
C PHE A 11 -25.38 7.77 5.39
N SER A 12 -26.17 6.99 6.13
CA SER A 12 -25.99 6.81 7.56
C SER A 12 -25.01 5.66 7.81
N VAL A 13 -24.00 5.89 8.65
CA VAL A 13 -22.98 4.92 9.00
C VAL A 13 -22.99 4.69 10.52
N THR A 14 -23.45 3.52 10.94
CA THR A 14 -23.45 3.11 12.35
C THR A 14 -22.17 2.33 12.68
N THR A 15 -21.40 2.84 13.64
CA THR A 15 -20.17 2.19 14.13
C THR A 15 -20.49 1.03 15.08
N GLN A 16 -19.49 0.21 15.40
CA GLN A 16 -19.65 -0.85 16.42
C GLN A 16 -19.92 -0.30 17.83
N SER A 17 -19.49 0.93 18.12
CA SER A 17 -19.77 1.60 19.39
C SER A 17 -21.19 2.18 19.47
N GLY A 18 -22.00 2.02 18.42
CA GLY A 18 -23.35 2.57 18.33
C GLY A 18 -23.39 4.06 17.97
N SER A 19 -22.26 4.67 17.61
CA SER A 19 -22.24 6.04 17.10
C SER A 19 -22.71 6.06 15.65
N GLU A 20 -23.45 7.10 15.27
CA GLU A 20 -23.98 7.26 13.93
C GLU A 20 -23.40 8.52 13.29
N TYR A 21 -22.96 8.41 12.04
CA TYR A 21 -22.39 9.52 11.27
C TYR A 21 -23.00 9.56 9.88
N THR A 22 -23.22 10.75 9.37
CA THR A 22 -23.67 10.98 8.00
C THR A 22 -22.46 11.12 7.10
N VAL A 23 -22.49 10.45 5.95
CA VAL A 23 -21.48 10.54 4.89
C VAL A 23 -22.15 11.03 3.62
N ASP A 24 -21.63 12.10 3.03
CA ASP A 24 -22.03 12.58 1.71
C ASP A 24 -20.90 12.24 0.73
N LEU A 25 -21.20 11.52 -0.36
CA LEU A 25 -20.21 11.19 -1.39
C LEU A 25 -20.18 12.18 -2.56
N ARG A 26 -21.10 13.16 -2.63
CA ARG A 26 -21.13 14.17 -3.70
C ARG A 26 -20.01 15.18 -3.52
N GLU A 27 -19.85 15.63 -2.29
CA GLU A 27 -18.70 16.36 -1.77
C GLU A 27 -18.20 15.52 -0.60
N PRO A 28 -17.16 14.67 -0.78
CA PRO A 28 -16.79 13.63 0.18
C PRO A 28 -16.58 14.21 1.58
N ALA A 29 -17.61 14.09 2.41
CA ALA A 29 -17.71 14.71 3.72
C ALA A 29 -18.34 13.75 4.71
N CYS A 30 -17.91 13.85 5.97
CA CYS A 30 -18.44 13.02 7.03
C CYS A 30 -18.59 13.82 8.32
N THR A 31 -19.67 13.56 9.07
CA THR A 31 -19.92 14.21 10.36
C THR A 31 -19.12 13.60 11.53
N CYS A 32 -18.18 12.70 11.26
CA CYS A 32 -17.36 12.13 12.32
C CYS A 32 -16.27 13.10 12.80
N PRO A 33 -15.86 13.04 14.08
CA PRO A 33 -14.81 13.91 14.63
C PRO A 33 -13.48 13.85 13.88
N ASP A 34 -13.13 12.69 13.31
CA ASP A 34 -11.91 12.50 12.53
C ASP A 34 -11.89 13.35 11.24
N PHE A 35 -13.06 13.64 10.67
CA PHE A 35 -13.17 14.43 9.45
C PHE A 35 -13.41 15.90 9.78
N GLU A 36 -14.23 16.18 10.80
CA GLU A 36 -14.59 17.54 11.21
C GLU A 36 -13.38 18.32 11.77
N TYR A 37 -12.52 17.67 12.56
CA TYR A 37 -11.48 18.38 13.31
C TYR A 37 -10.05 18.18 12.79
N ARG A 38 -9.82 17.23 11.87
CA ARG A 38 -8.47 16.95 11.35
C ARG A 38 -8.33 17.48 9.93
N GLU A 39 -7.74 18.66 9.80
CA GLU A 39 -7.53 19.33 8.51
C GLU A 39 -6.67 18.53 7.51
N SER A 40 -5.84 17.59 8.00
CA SER A 40 -5.02 16.72 7.15
C SER A 40 -5.75 15.50 6.58
N VAL A 41 -7.01 15.27 6.98
CA VAL A 41 -7.79 14.11 6.56
C VAL A 41 -8.69 14.50 5.39
N SER A 42 -8.37 14.00 4.19
CA SER A 42 -9.25 14.12 3.02
C SER A 42 -10.34 13.05 2.98
N GLU A 43 -10.12 11.91 3.63
CA GLU A 43 -11.11 10.84 3.76
C GLU A 43 -10.97 10.10 5.10
N CYS A 44 -12.05 10.08 5.87
CA CYS A 44 -12.12 9.27 7.09
C CYS A 44 -12.49 7.81 6.76
N LYS A 45 -12.39 6.92 7.75
CA LYS A 45 -12.76 5.50 7.61
C LYS A 45 -14.21 5.29 7.17
N HIS A 46 -15.12 6.21 7.53
CA HIS A 46 -16.53 6.09 7.17
C HIS A 46 -16.74 6.34 5.69
N ILE A 47 -16.11 7.38 5.12
CA ILE A 47 -16.12 7.64 3.66
C ILE A 47 -15.58 6.42 2.91
N ARG A 48 -14.42 5.91 3.31
CA ARG A 48 -13.82 4.71 2.69
C ARG A 48 -14.75 3.51 2.75
N ARG A 49 -15.40 3.28 3.90
CA ARG A 49 -16.36 2.18 4.07
C ARG A 49 -17.55 2.31 3.12
N VAL A 50 -18.12 3.51 2.98
CA VAL A 50 -19.23 3.75 2.06
C VAL A 50 -18.80 3.48 0.62
N ARG A 51 -17.62 3.98 0.20
CA ARG A 51 -17.11 3.73 -1.17
C ARG A 51 -16.98 2.24 -1.49
N ILE A 52 -16.51 1.44 -0.53
CA ILE A 52 -16.45 -0.01 -0.66
C ILE A 52 -17.87 -0.58 -0.82
N GLU A 53 -18.80 -0.18 0.05
CA GLU A 53 -20.18 -0.70 0.02
C GLU A 53 -20.90 -0.40 -1.30
N VAL A 54 -20.67 0.80 -1.88
CA VAL A 54 -21.28 1.19 -3.16
C VAL A 54 -20.51 0.70 -4.39
N GLY A 55 -19.46 -0.11 -4.20
CA GLY A 55 -18.66 -0.66 -5.30
C GLY A 55 -17.78 0.36 -6.03
N GLN A 56 -17.52 1.54 -5.44
CA GLN A 56 -16.52 2.48 -5.96
C GLN A 56 -15.08 2.02 -5.71
N VAL A 57 -14.91 1.03 -4.82
CA VAL A 57 -13.64 0.35 -4.57
C VAL A 57 -13.87 -1.14 -4.78
N ASP A 58 -13.22 -1.69 -5.81
CA ASP A 58 -13.20 -3.13 -6.08
C ASP A 58 -12.14 -3.80 -5.20
N VAL A 59 -12.60 -4.42 -4.12
CA VAL A 59 -11.72 -5.04 -3.13
C VAL A 59 -11.11 -6.35 -3.65
N GLU A 60 -11.81 -7.07 -4.53
CA GLU A 60 -11.32 -8.34 -5.09
C GLU A 60 -10.16 -8.10 -6.06
N THR A 61 -10.30 -7.08 -6.92
CA THR A 61 -9.22 -6.64 -7.80
C THR A 61 -8.00 -6.17 -6.99
N LEU A 62 -8.21 -5.32 -5.97
CA LEU A 62 -7.13 -4.85 -5.11
C LEU A 62 -6.42 -5.97 -4.35
N GLU A 63 -7.16 -6.97 -3.87
CA GLU A 63 -6.58 -8.15 -3.21
C GLU A 63 -5.68 -8.92 -4.17
N THR A 64 -6.15 -9.14 -5.40
CA THR A 64 -5.38 -9.84 -6.44
C THR A 64 -4.10 -9.08 -6.78
N GLU A 65 -4.20 -7.77 -7.05
CA GLU A 65 -3.05 -6.91 -7.35
C GLU A 65 -2.03 -6.89 -6.20
N LEU A 66 -2.50 -6.90 -4.95
CA LEU A 66 -1.63 -6.90 -3.78
C LEU A 66 -0.84 -8.20 -3.64
N ILE A 67 -1.48 -9.35 -3.91
CA ILE A 67 -0.82 -10.66 -3.91
C ILE A 67 0.23 -10.71 -5.02
N GLU A 68 -0.14 -10.34 -6.24
CA GLU A 68 0.80 -10.32 -7.36
C GLU A 68 1.98 -9.38 -7.11
N ALA A 69 1.74 -8.20 -6.54
CA ALA A 69 2.80 -7.27 -6.18
C ALA A 69 3.75 -7.85 -5.11
N ALA A 70 3.22 -8.58 -4.13
CA ALA A 70 4.02 -9.24 -3.11
C ALA A 70 4.93 -10.33 -3.72
N ASP A 71 4.38 -11.19 -4.58
CA ASP A 71 5.13 -12.25 -5.25
C ASP A 71 6.25 -11.68 -6.15
N ASN A 72 5.94 -10.59 -6.86
CA ASN A 72 6.93 -9.89 -7.68
C ASN A 72 8.06 -9.29 -6.82
N LEU A 73 7.74 -8.70 -5.66
CA LEU A 73 8.75 -8.14 -4.76
C LEU A 73 9.66 -9.24 -4.19
N GLU A 74 9.12 -10.41 -3.85
CA GLU A 74 9.91 -11.55 -3.39
C GLU A 74 10.88 -12.04 -4.47
N SER A 75 10.38 -12.22 -5.70
CA SER A 75 11.19 -12.65 -6.85
C SER A 75 12.32 -11.65 -7.14
N ASN A 76 11.99 -10.36 -7.20
CA ASN A 76 12.97 -9.30 -7.43
C ASN A 76 14.03 -9.24 -6.31
N ALA A 77 13.64 -9.48 -5.06
CA ALA A 77 14.58 -9.49 -3.94
C ALA A 77 15.58 -10.65 -4.07
N ALA A 78 15.12 -11.85 -4.43
CA ALA A 78 15.99 -13.00 -4.66
C ALA A 78 16.95 -12.79 -5.84
N GLU A 79 16.47 -12.18 -6.92
CA GLU A 79 17.31 -11.82 -8.06
C GLU A 79 18.40 -10.80 -7.67
N LEU A 80 18.03 -9.75 -6.92
CA LEU A 80 18.98 -8.75 -6.44
C LEU A 80 20.04 -9.34 -5.50
N GLU A 81 19.65 -10.28 -4.64
CA GLU A 81 20.60 -11.00 -3.77
C GLU A 81 21.60 -11.80 -4.59
N THR A 82 21.12 -12.51 -5.61
CA THR A 82 21.98 -13.28 -6.53
C THR A 82 22.97 -12.37 -7.24
N GLN A 83 22.49 -11.25 -7.81
CA GLN A 83 23.35 -10.27 -8.49
C GLN A 83 24.39 -9.66 -7.54
N ALA A 84 24.01 -9.38 -6.29
CA ALA A 84 24.95 -8.86 -5.29
C ALA A 84 26.06 -9.86 -4.96
N GLN A 85 25.73 -11.16 -4.90
CA GLN A 85 26.71 -12.22 -4.69
C GLN A 85 27.66 -12.33 -5.89
N GLU A 86 27.14 -12.35 -7.12
CA GLU A 86 27.95 -12.40 -8.33
C GLU A 86 28.92 -11.22 -8.45
N LEU A 87 28.46 -10.00 -8.10
CA LEU A 87 29.32 -8.82 -8.06
C LEU A 87 30.41 -8.93 -7.00
N THR A 88 30.09 -9.52 -5.85
CA THR A 88 31.06 -9.75 -4.77
C THR A 88 32.14 -10.74 -5.20
N ASP A 89 31.73 -11.85 -5.80
CA ASP A 89 32.65 -12.87 -6.33
C ASP A 89 33.55 -12.29 -7.42
N THR A 90 32.96 -11.56 -8.36
CA THR A 90 33.72 -10.86 -9.43
C THR A 90 34.73 -9.86 -8.84
N ALA A 91 34.36 -9.13 -7.80
CA ALA A 91 35.26 -8.19 -7.14
C ALA A 91 36.43 -8.90 -6.45
N HIS A 92 36.19 -10.08 -5.85
CA HIS A 92 37.25 -10.92 -5.29
C HIS A 92 38.20 -11.43 -6.38
N GLU A 93 37.69 -11.97 -7.48
CA GLU A 93 38.50 -12.45 -8.59
C GLU A 93 39.39 -11.37 -9.20
N LEU A 94 38.84 -10.16 -9.40
CA LEU A 94 39.60 -9.01 -9.90
C LEU A 94 40.70 -8.58 -8.94
N ARG A 95 40.45 -8.64 -7.63
CA ARG A 95 41.47 -8.33 -6.62
C ARG A 95 42.62 -9.35 -6.64
N ASP A 96 42.29 -10.63 -6.70
CA ASP A 96 43.29 -11.69 -6.77
C ASP A 96 44.11 -11.62 -8.08
N ALA A 97 43.47 -11.23 -9.19
CA ALA A 97 44.17 -10.96 -10.45
C ALA A 97 45.13 -9.77 -10.33
N LEU A 98 44.70 -8.69 -9.67
CA LEU A 98 45.53 -7.51 -9.42
C LEU A 98 46.76 -7.87 -8.57
N ASP A 99 46.57 -8.60 -7.46
CA ASP A 99 47.66 -9.01 -6.57
C ASP A 99 48.72 -9.84 -7.31
N ARG A 100 48.29 -10.78 -8.15
CA ARG A 100 49.20 -11.57 -9.00
C ARG A 100 49.99 -10.70 -9.99
N ILE A 101 49.35 -9.71 -10.61
CA ILE A 101 50.03 -8.78 -11.52
C ILE A 101 51.07 -7.95 -10.76
N VAL A 102 50.74 -7.48 -9.56
CA VAL A 102 51.65 -6.71 -8.70
C VAL A 102 52.85 -7.56 -8.28
N GLU A 103 52.66 -8.83 -7.96
CA GLU A 103 53.76 -9.76 -7.62
C GLU A 103 54.73 -9.95 -8.77
N VAL A 104 54.24 -10.14 -10.00
CA VAL A 104 55.10 -10.34 -11.20
C VAL A 104 55.82 -9.05 -11.61
N ALA A 105 55.26 -7.88 -11.28
CA ALA A 105 55.86 -6.58 -11.61
C ALA A 105 56.94 -6.11 -10.60
N ARG A 106 57.17 -6.85 -9.51
CA ARG A 106 58.23 -6.62 -8.52
C ARG A 106 59.50 -7.40 -8.83
#